data_AF-A0A2J6S4Q9-F1
#
_entry.id   AF-A0A2J6S4Q9-F1
#
_cell.length_a   1.000
_cell.length_b   1.000
_cell.length_c   1.000
_cell.angle_alpha   90.00
_cell.angle_beta   90.00
_cell.angle_gamma   90.00
#
_symmetry.space_group_name_H-M   'P 1'
#
loop_
_entity.id
_entity.type
_entity.pdbx_description
1 polymer ?
#
loop_
_entity_poly.entity_id
_entity_poly.type
_entity_poly.pdbx_seq_one_letter_code
_entity_poly.pdbx_strand_id
1 'polypeptide(L)' 'MFSTLLRRSAQQSTPFVYTNPYKARRLWPPDFTKISPKHQFRLERKYKRRAKLKWARPRWTKAVKIVQMGSIVCG' A
#
# COMPACT_ATOMS: atom_id res chain seq x y z
N MET A 1 -7.44 12.05 26.06
CA MET A 1 -6.76 12.18 24.75
C MET A 1 -6.77 10.89 23.92
N PHE A 2 -6.81 9.68 24.51
CA PHE A 2 -6.81 8.41 23.77
C PHE A 2 -8.19 7.90 23.33
N SER A 3 -9.27 8.31 24.00
CA SER A 3 -10.64 7.90 23.67
C SER A 3 -11.09 8.34 22.27
N THR A 4 -10.58 9.48 21.78
CA THR A 4 -10.86 9.98 20.43
C THR A 4 -10.19 9.14 19.32
N LEU A 5 -9.02 8.57 19.59
CA LEU A 5 -8.31 7.70 18.64
C LEU A 5 -9.01 6.35 18.49
N LEU A 6 -9.45 5.74 19.60
CA LEU A 6 -10.21 4.49 19.59
C LEU A 6 -11.56 4.66 18.87
N ARG A 7 -12.26 5.78 19.13
CA ARG A 7 -13.51 6.12 18.44
C ARG A 7 -13.30 6.31 16.94
N ARG A 8 -12.16 6.89 16.53
CA ARG A 8 -11.81 7.09 15.12
C ARG A 8 -11.44 5.78 14.41
N SER A 9 -10.79 4.84 15.08
CA SER A 9 -10.47 3.52 14.50
C SER A 9 -11.69 2.60 14.37
N ALA A 10 -12.69 2.76 15.24
CA ALA A 10 -13.94 2.01 15.19
C ALA A 10 -14.95 2.57 14.18
N GLN A 11 -14.74 3.79 13.68
CA GLN A 11 -15.61 4.41 12.70
C GLN A 11 -15.39 3.77 11.33
N GLN A 12 -16.25 2.79 10.98
CA GLN A 12 -16.37 2.28 9.63
C GLN A 12 -16.79 3.44 8.72
N SER A 13 -15.87 3.97 7.93
CA SER A 13 -16.20 4.99 6.95
C SER A 13 -17.19 4.38 5.96
N THR A 14 -18.31 5.07 5.72
CA THR A 14 -19.18 4.73 4.59
C THR A 14 -18.29 4.68 3.35
N PRO A 15 -18.39 3.62 2.53
CA PRO A 15 -17.53 3.51 1.36
C PRO A 15 -17.73 4.78 0.53
N PHE A 16 -16.62 5.45 0.18
CA PHE A 16 -16.58 6.72 -0.55
C PHE A 16 -17.45 6.74 -1.82
N VAL A 17 -17.80 5.55 -2.31
CA VAL A 17 -18.79 5.29 -3.36
C VAL A 17 -20.14 5.97 -3.11
N TYR A 18 -20.64 6.00 -1.88
CA TYR A 18 -21.99 6.50 -1.58
C TYR A 18 -22.06 8.03 -1.41
N THR A 19 -20.91 8.68 -1.18
CA THR A 19 -20.81 10.11 -0.89
C THR A 19 -20.25 10.93 -2.06
N ASN A 20 -19.82 10.28 -3.15
CA ASN A 20 -19.16 10.97 -4.26
C ASN A 20 -20.18 11.58 -5.23
N PRO A 21 -20.14 12.90 -5.50
CA PRO A 21 -21.01 13.54 -6.49
C PRO A 21 -20.79 12.99 -7.91
N TYR A 22 -19.58 12.53 -8.21
CA TYR A 22 -19.24 11.86 -9.46
C TYR A 22 -19.26 10.35 -9.25
N LYS A 23 -20.36 9.71 -9.68
CA LYS A 23 -20.51 8.25 -9.57
C LYS A 23 -19.48 7.55 -10.44
N ALA A 24 -18.68 6.68 -9.83
CA ALA A 24 -17.78 5.81 -10.57
C ALA A 24 -18.61 4.87 -11.46
N ARG A 25 -18.33 4.84 -12.76
CA ARG A 25 -19.00 3.92 -13.72
C ARG A 25 -18.76 2.44 -13.37
N ARG A 26 -17.68 2.14 -12.66
CA ARG A 26 -17.31 0.80 -12.22
C ARG A 26 -16.84 0.87 -10.78
N LEU A 27 -17.43 0.04 -9.93
CA LEU A 27 -17.03 -0.08 -8.53
C LEU A 27 -15.64 -0.73 -8.47
N TRP A 28 -14.77 -0.17 -7.63
CA TRP A 28 -13.53 -0.83 -7.22
C TRP A 28 -13.75 -1.33 -5.78
N PRO A 29 -13.30 -2.54 -5.40
CA PRO A 29 -12.58 -3.55 -6.17
C PRO A 29 -13.49 -4.34 -7.14
N PRO A 30 -12.94 -4.97 -8.18
CA PRO A 30 -13.67 -5.83 -9.07
C PRO A 30 -13.90 -7.17 -8.37
N ASP A 31 -15.00 -7.83 -8.70
CA ASP A 31 -15.19 -9.20 -8.25
C ASP A 31 -14.13 -10.11 -8.90
N PHE A 32 -13.15 -10.55 -8.09
CA PHE A 32 -12.06 -11.41 -8.55
C PHE A 32 -12.56 -12.79 -8.98
N THR A 33 -13.71 -13.25 -8.47
CA THR A 33 -14.34 -14.52 -8.84
C THR A 33 -14.87 -14.53 -10.28
N LYS A 34 -15.18 -13.36 -10.85
CA LYS A 34 -15.72 -13.21 -12.20
C LYS A 34 -14.64 -12.94 -13.26
N ILE A 35 -13.38 -12.81 -12.84
CA ILE A 35 -12.25 -12.44 -13.70
C ILE A 35 -11.53 -13.69 -14.21
N SER A 36 -11.16 -13.70 -15.49
CA SER A 36 -10.33 -14.77 -16.05
C SER A 36 -9.00 -14.93 -15.29
N PRO A 37 -8.52 -16.15 -15.01
CA PRO A 37 -7.28 -16.40 -14.27
C PRO A 37 -6.05 -15.67 -14.82
N LYS A 38 -5.96 -15.53 -16.14
CA LYS A 38 -4.88 -14.79 -16.81
C LYS A 38 -4.85 -13.32 -16.39
N HIS A 39 -6.03 -12.71 -16.27
CA HIS A 39 -6.15 -11.32 -15.86
C HIS A 39 -5.89 -11.15 -14.36
N GLN A 40 -6.36 -12.09 -13.53
CA GLN A 40 -6.05 -12.12 -12.10
C GLN A 40 -4.54 -12.16 -11.85
N PHE A 41 -3.82 -13.08 -12.51
CA PHE A 41 -2.36 -13.18 -12.38
C PHE A 41 -1.64 -11.88 -12.77
N ARG A 42 -2.14 -11.17 -13.80
CA ARG A 42 -1.58 -9.87 -14.20
C ARG A 42 -1.78 -8.79 -13.13
N LEU A 43 -2.95 -8.79 -12.48
CA LEU A 43 -3.24 -7.87 -11.36
C LEU A 43 -2.37 -8.19 -10.14
N GLU A 44 -2.25 -9.46 -9.77
CA GLU A 44 -1.38 -9.90 -8.68
C GLU A 44 0.09 -9.50 -8.91
N ARG A 45 0.60 -9.75 -10.13
CA ARG A 45 1.96 -9.34 -10.52
C ARG A 45 2.14 -7.81 -10.45
N LYS A 46 1.12 -7.02 -10.81
CA LYS A 46 1.16 -5.56 -10.69
C LYS A 46 1.17 -5.13 -9.21
N TYR A 47 0.35 -5.77 -8.38
CA TYR A 47 0.28 -5.52 -6.94
C TYR A 47 1.62 -5.79 -6.26
N LYS A 48 2.20 -6.98 -6.46
CA LYS A 48 3.50 -7.36 -5.88
C LYS A 48 4.61 -6.37 -6.24
N ARG A 49 4.66 -5.91 -7.50
CA ARG A 49 5.62 -4.88 -7.94
C ARG A 49 5.42 -3.55 -7.21
N ARG A 50 4.18 -3.06 -7.12
CA ARG A 50 3.86 -1.81 -6.42
C ARG A 50 4.16 -1.90 -4.92
N ALA A 51 3.87 -3.04 -4.29
CA ALA A 51 4.20 -3.28 -2.90
C ALA A 51 5.73 -3.22 -2.70
N LYS A 52 6.51 -3.92 -3.53
CA LYS A 52 7.99 -3.85 -3.47
C LYS A 52 8.50 -2.42 -3.59
N LEU A 53 7.94 -1.61 -4.49
CA LEU A 53 8.32 -0.20 -4.65
C LEU A 53 7.92 0.67 -3.45
N LYS A 54 6.72 0.48 -2.90
CA LYS A 54 6.26 1.21 -1.70
C LYS A 54 7.12 0.89 -0.48
N TRP A 55 7.57 -0.35 -0.36
CA TRP A 55 8.44 -0.82 0.71
C TRP A 55 9.92 -0.54 0.45
N ALA A 56 10.31 -0.22 -0.78
CA ALA A 56 11.68 0.16 -1.07
C ALA A 56 12.01 1.50 -0.38
N ARG A 57 13.02 1.49 0.50
CA ARG A 57 13.56 2.68 1.17
C ARG A 57 15.01 2.94 0.73
N PRO A 58 15.24 3.38 -0.52
CA PRO A 58 16.58 3.46 -1.10
C PRO A 58 17.52 4.41 -0.34
N ARG A 59 16.98 5.51 0.20
CA ARG A 59 17.75 6.48 1.00
C ARG A 59 18.23 5.87 2.33
N TRP A 60 17.34 5.16 3.02
CA TRP A 60 17.68 4.49 4.28
C TRP A 60 18.71 3.39 4.07
N THR A 61 18.52 2.54 3.05
CA THR A 61 19.49 1.49 2.72
C THR A 61 20.84 2.07 2.31
N LYS A 62 20.87 3.23 1.65
CA LYS A 62 22.13 3.93 1.31
C LYS A 62 22.83 4.43 2.58
N ALA A 63 22.09 5.07 3.49
CA ALA A 63 22.66 5.58 4.74
C ALA A 63 23.28 4.46 5.59
N VAL A 64 22.56 3.36 5.79
CA VAL A 64 23.07 2.20 6.55
C VAL A 64 24.32 1.62 5.91
N LYS A 65 24.38 1.51 4.57
CA LYS A 65 25.59 1.04 3.86
C LYS A 65 26.79 1.97 4.08
N ILE A 66 26.58 3.29 4.04
CA ILE A 66 27.66 4.26 4.29
C ILE A 66 28.19 4.10 5.72
N VAL A 67 27.30 4.00 6.71
CA VAL A 67 27.69 3.79 8.12
C VAL A 67 28.44 2.47 8.29
N GLN A 68 27.95 1.39 7.68
CA GLN A 68 28.61 0.08 7.72
C GLN A 68 30.02 0.13 7.11
N MET A 69 30.20 0.82 5.99
CA MET A 69 31.54 0.99 5.40
C MET A 69 32.44 1.85 6.28
N GLY A 70 31.90 2.93 6.87
CA GLY A 70 32.63 3.77 7.81
C GLY A 70 33.11 3.00 9.04
N SER A 71 32.28 2.11 9.59
CA SER A 71 32.69 1.29 10.74
C SER A 71 33.76 0.25 10.40
N ILE A 72 33.79 -0.26 9.16
CA ILE A 72 34.82 -1.22 8.73
C ILE A 72 36.16 -0.53 8.47
N VAL A 73 36.14 0.71 7.95
CA VAL A 73 37.36 1.45 7.58
C VAL A 73 38.00 2.16 8.77
N CYS A 74 37.20 2.64 9.73
CA CYS A 74 37.68 3.39 10.90
C CYS A 74 37.83 2.53 12.17
N GLY A 75 37.51 1.23 12.10
CA GLY A 75 37.60 0.28 13.21
C GLY A 75 38.85 -0.59 13.13
#